data_AF-A0A1G2G7S2-F1
#
_entry.id   AF-A0A1G2G7S2-F1
#
_cell.length_a   1.000
_cell.length_b   1.000
_cell.length_c   1.000
_cell.angle_alpha   90.00
_cell.angle_beta   90.00
_cell.angle_gamma   90.00
#
_symmetry.space_group_name_H-M   'P 1'
#
loop_
_entity.id
_entity.type
_entity.pdbx_description
1 polymer ?
#
loop_
_entity_poly.entity_id
_entity_poly.type
_entity_poly.pdbx_seq_one_letter_code
_entity_poly.pdbx_strand_id
1 'polypeptide(L)'
;MDERRALDLRPGDTVKVHQKIKEGEKTRTQIFEGLLIARKHGREAGGTFTVRKIAEGVGVERIFPLFSPMIEKIEILRHSKVRRAKLYYVRTKASKELRWKQVARKELAAKEKEVAATESNPIEGEK
;
A
#
# COMPACT_ATOMS: atom_id res chain seq x y z
N MET A 1 -21.37 -4.43 7.42
CA MET A 1 -21.23 -3.46 6.32
C MET A 1 -20.55 -2.18 6.80
N ASP A 2 -20.87 -1.71 8.01
CA ASP A 2 -20.43 -0.39 8.51
C ASP A 2 -18.93 -0.25 8.75
N GLU A 3 -18.25 -1.32 9.19
CA GLU A 3 -16.79 -1.31 9.35
C GLU A 3 -16.05 -1.00 8.04
N ARG A 4 -16.57 -1.47 6.90
CA ARG A 4 -16.01 -1.18 5.57
C ARG A 4 -16.18 0.29 5.18
N ARG A 5 -17.23 0.94 5.66
CA ARG A 5 -17.52 2.34 5.37
C ARG A 5 -16.58 3.29 6.13
N ALA A 6 -16.15 2.87 7.32
CA ALA A 6 -15.18 3.61 8.14
C ALA A 6 -13.74 3.55 7.60
N LEU A 7 -13.41 2.55 6.77
CA LEU A 7 -12.08 2.44 6.14
C LEU A 7 -11.80 3.65 5.22
N ASP A 8 -10.82 4.45 5.64
CA ASP A 8 -10.33 5.60 4.90
C ASP A 8 -9.25 5.20 3.90
N LEU A 9 -9.64 4.37 2.92
CA LEU A 9 -8.77 3.97 1.82
C LEU A 9 -8.52 5.14 0.87
N ARG A 10 -7.26 5.51 0.66
CA ARG A 10 -6.88 6.62 -0.22
C ARG A 10 -5.89 6.16 -1.29
N PRO A 11 -5.94 6.77 -2.49
CA PRO A 11 -4.88 6.58 -3.48
C PRO A 11 -3.52 6.91 -2.86
N GLY A 12 -2.52 6.06 -3.10
CA GLY A 12 -1.19 6.17 -2.47
C GLY A 12 -0.97 5.21 -1.31
N ASP A 13 -2.02 4.60 -0.78
CA ASP A 13 -1.91 3.63 0.29
C ASP A 13 -1.39 2.29 -0.23
N THR A 14 -0.57 1.61 0.57
CA THR A 14 -0.24 0.20 0.34
C THR A 14 -1.16 -0.65 1.19
N VAL A 15 -1.90 -1.56 0.55
CA VAL A 15 -2.97 -2.32 1.19
C VAL A 15 -2.78 -3.81 0.96
N LYS A 16 -3.16 -4.63 1.95
CA LYS A 16 -3.36 -6.07 1.81
C LYS A 16 -4.85 -6.35 1.75
N VAL A 17 -5.29 -7.02 0.69
CA VAL A 17 -6.67 -7.48 0.53
C VAL A 17 -6.69 -8.99 0.70
N HIS A 18 -7.42 -9.46 1.71
CA HIS A 18 -7.63 -10.88 1.96
C HIS A 18 -8.90 -11.29 1.22
N GLN A 19 -8.75 -12.03 0.13
CA GLN A 19 -9.84 -12.47 -0.72
C GLN A 19 -10.05 -13.98 -0.56
N LYS A 20 -11.28 -14.38 -0.23
CA LYS A 20 -11.73 -15.76 -0.29
C LYS A 20 -11.92 -16.17 -1.74
N ILE A 21 -11.23 -17.22 -2.15
CA ILE A 21 -11.37 -17.85 -3.47
C ILE A 21 -11.94 -19.25 -3.25
N LYS A 22 -13.02 -19.54 -3.98
CA LYS A 22 -13.68 -20.85 -3.96
C LYS A 22 -13.16 -21.69 -5.13
N GLU A 23 -12.61 -22.86 -4.83
CA GLU A 23 -12.12 -23.85 -5.79
C GLU A 23 -12.92 -25.13 -5.58
N GLY A 24 -14.04 -25.25 -6.30
CA GLY A 24 -15.02 -26.32 -6.07
C GLY A 24 -15.65 -26.20 -4.69
N GLU A 25 -15.49 -27.22 -3.85
CA GLU A 25 -16.01 -27.25 -2.47
C GLU A 25 -15.07 -26.61 -1.45
N LYS A 26 -13.79 -26.43 -1.78
CA LYS A 26 -12.80 -25.86 -0.87
C LYS A 26 -12.72 -24.35 -1.02
N THR A 27 -12.40 -23.67 0.09
CA THR A 27 -12.14 -22.22 0.09
C THR A 27 -10.74 -21.95 0.60
N ARG A 28 -10.04 -21.01 -0.03
CA ARG A 28 -8.73 -20.52 0.41
C ARG A 28 -8.72 -19.00 0.47
N THR A 29 -7.97 -18.45 1.41
CA THR A 29 -7.75 -17.00 1.48
C THR A 29 -6.49 -16.66 0.70
N GLN A 30 -6.65 -15.93 -0.40
CA GLN A 30 -5.54 -15.36 -1.16
C GLN A 30 -5.33 -13.90 -0.75
N ILE A 31 -4.08 -13.55 -0.48
CA ILE A 31 -3.70 -12.18 -0.13
C ILE A 31 -3.19 -11.46 -1.37
N PHE A 32 -3.77 -10.30 -1.66
CA PHE A 32 -3.30 -9.39 -2.70
C PHE A 32 -2.78 -8.10 -2.05
N GLU A 33 -1.46 -7.97 -1.99
CA GLU A 33 -0.78 -6.77 -1.51
C GLU A 33 -0.38 -5.87 -2.68
N GLY A 34 -0.67 -4.57 -2.59
CA GLY A 34 -0.20 -3.61 -3.57
C GLY A 34 -0.58 -2.16 -3.28
N LEU A 35 -0.27 -1.29 -4.24
CA LEU A 35 -0.56 0.14 -4.19
C LEU A 35 -2.01 0.40 -4.62
N LEU A 36 -2.77 1.12 -3.81
CA LEU A 36 -4.07 1.64 -4.19
C LEU A 36 -3.87 2.81 -5.16
N ILE A 37 -4.28 2.61 -6.42
CA ILE A 37 -4.09 3.59 -7.49
C ILE A 37 -5.33 4.44 -7.76
N ALA A 38 -6.51 3.93 -7.40
CA ALA A 38 -7.77 4.64 -7.61
C ALA A 38 -8.84 4.12 -6.64
N ARG A 39 -9.73 5.03 -6.23
CA ARG A 39 -10.99 4.73 -5.52
C ARG A 39 -12.14 5.38 -6.29
N LYS A 40 -13.25 4.68 -6.46
CA LYS A 40 -14.47 5.15 -7.14
C LYS A 40 -15.69 4.96 -6.25
N HIS A 41 -16.69 5.81 -6.39
CA HIS A 41 -17.96 5.77 -5.66
C HIS A 41 -17.81 5.79 -4.12
N GLY A 42 -16.66 6.28 -3.62
CA GLY A 42 -16.40 6.57 -2.22
C GLY A 42 -16.81 5.47 -1.23
N ARG A 43 -17.92 5.74 -0.53
CA ARG A 43 -18.53 4.94 0.55
C ARG A 43 -19.91 4.38 0.18
N GLU A 44 -20.32 4.55 -1.07
CA GLU A 44 -21.58 4.04 -1.62
C GLU A 44 -21.50 2.52 -1.82
N ALA A 45 -22.64 1.84 -1.94
CA ALA A 45 -22.69 0.39 -2.14
C ALA A 45 -21.87 -0.09 -3.35
N GLY A 46 -21.82 0.72 -4.43
CA GLY A 46 -21.00 0.48 -5.62
C GLY A 46 -19.53 0.91 -5.50
N GLY A 47 -19.08 1.26 -4.30
CA GLY A 47 -17.71 1.65 -3.97
C GLY A 47 -16.71 0.61 -4.45
N THR A 48 -15.71 1.03 -5.24
CA THR A 48 -14.62 0.15 -5.69
C THR A 48 -13.27 0.82 -5.47
N PHE A 49 -12.24 0.00 -5.33
CA PHE A 49 -10.87 0.45 -5.30
C PHE A 49 -9.98 -0.45 -6.16
N THR A 50 -8.94 0.12 -6.75
CA THR A 50 -8.03 -0.58 -7.65
C THR A 50 -6.66 -0.66 -7.00
N VAL A 51 -6.17 -1.89 -6.87
CA VAL A 51 -4.85 -2.19 -6.29
C VAL A 51 -3.94 -2.70 -7.40
N ARG A 52 -2.74 -2.14 -7.49
CA ARG A 52 -1.70 -2.52 -8.45
C ARG A 52 -0.50 -3.12 -7.73
N LYS A 53 0.01 -4.23 -8.23
CA LYS A 53 1.30 -4.79 -7.83
C LYS A 53 2.09 -5.25 -9.06
N ILE A 54 3.40 -5.41 -8.91
CA ILE A 54 4.20 -6.15 -9.89
C ILE A 54 4.37 -7.56 -9.32
N ALA A 55 3.89 -8.56 -10.05
CA ALA A 55 4.03 -9.96 -9.69
C ALA A 55 4.87 -10.61 -10.80
N GLU A 56 6.00 -11.22 -10.43
CA GLU A 56 6.84 -11.97 -11.39
C GLU A 56 7.21 -11.14 -12.65
N GLY A 57 7.49 -9.85 -12.47
CA GLY A 57 7.84 -8.94 -13.57
C GLY A 57 6.65 -8.38 -14.36
N VAL A 58 5.44 -8.90 -14.14
CA VAL A 58 4.21 -8.44 -14.81
C VAL A 58 3.40 -7.52 -13.90
N GLY A 59 2.96 -6.38 -14.43
CA GLY A 59 2.09 -5.45 -13.72
C GLY A 59 0.66 -5.98 -13.64
N VAL A 60 0.23 -6.39 -12.44
CA VAL A 60 -1.12 -6.91 -12.18
C VAL A 60 -1.96 -5.86 -11.46
N GLU A 61 -3.17 -5.63 -11.97
CA GLU A 61 -4.17 -4.77 -11.34
C GLU A 61 -5.41 -5.59 -11.00
N ARG A 62 -5.94 -5.40 -9.79
CA ARG A 62 -7.22 -5.95 -9.39
C ARG A 62 -8.14 -4.84 -8.90
N ILE A 63 -9.39 -4.91 -9.34
CA ILE A 63 -10.46 -4.03 -8.89
C ILE A 63 -11.28 -4.81 -7.86
N PHE A 64 -11.43 -4.22 -6.68
CA PHE A 64 -12.15 -4.82 -5.57
C PHE A 64 -13.38 -3.97 -5.23
N PRO A 65 -14.58 -4.56 -5.17
CA PRO A 65 -15.74 -3.90 -4.58
C PRO A 65 -15.54 -3.81 -3.07
N LEU A 66 -15.70 -2.61 -2.51
CA LEU A 66 -15.46 -2.30 -1.10
C LEU A 66 -16.28 -3.19 -0.15
N PHE A 67 -17.50 -3.51 -0.56
CA PHE A 67 -18.49 -4.27 0.22
C PHE A 67 -18.68 -5.71 -0.28
N SER A 68 -17.73 -6.26 -1.06
CA SER A 68 -17.83 -7.64 -1.52
C SER A 68 -17.72 -8.64 -0.36
N PRO A 69 -18.61 -9.66 -0.27
CA PRO A 69 -18.51 -10.72 0.74
C PRO A 69 -17.32 -11.66 0.52
N MET A 70 -16.74 -11.64 -0.69
CA MET A 70 -15.54 -12.43 -1.00
C MET A 70 -14.27 -11.83 -0.40
N ILE A 71 -14.33 -10.60 0.12
CA ILE A 71 -13.20 -10.01 0.83
C ILE A 71 -13.42 -10.25 2.31
N GLU A 72 -12.46 -10.85 2.98
CA GLU A 72 -12.51 -11.08 4.42
C GLU A 72 -12.05 -9.83 5.16
N LYS A 73 -10.86 -9.33 4.81
CA LYS A 73 -10.20 -8.22 5.49
C LYS A 73 -9.46 -7.31 4.51
N ILE A 74 -9.41 -6.02 4.82
CA ILE A 74 -8.56 -5.04 4.15
C ILE A 74 -7.67 -4.40 5.21
N GLU A 75 -6.36 -4.51 5.04
CA GLU A 75 -5.37 -3.91 5.92
C GLU A 75 -4.63 -2.80 5.19
N ILE A 76 -4.48 -1.65 5.85
CA ILE A 76 -3.64 -0.57 5.33
C ILE A 76 -2.28 -0.66 6.00
N LEU A 77 -1.25 -0.98 5.23
CA LEU A 77 0.12 -1.12 5.73
C LEU A 77 0.83 0.23 5.85
N ARG A 78 0.58 1.12 4.88
CA ARG A 78 1.28 2.40 4.77
C ARG A 78 0.41 3.40 4.03
N HIS A 79 0.34 4.61 4.57
CA HIS A 79 -0.18 5.78 3.85
C HIS A 79 0.96 6.52 3.16
N SER A 80 0.78 6.90 1.90
CA SER A 80 1.74 7.76 1.18
C SER A 80 1.05 9.01 0.66
N LYS A 81 1.63 10.18 0.94
CA LYS A 81 1.12 11.44 0.41
C LYS A 81 1.31 11.49 -1.11
N VAL A 82 0.20 11.60 -1.83
CA VAL A 82 0.16 11.75 -3.28
C VAL A 82 -0.61 13.00 -3.67
N ARG A 83 -0.29 13.55 -4.84
CA ARG A 83 -0.92 14.79 -5.34
C ARG A 83 -2.13 14.55 -6.23
N ARG A 84 -2.31 13.32 -6.72
CA ARG A 84 -3.36 12.96 -7.69
C ARG A 84 -4.32 11.96 -7.07
N ALA A 85 -5.62 12.14 -7.31
CA ALA A 85 -6.66 11.19 -6.89
C ALA A 85 -6.63 9.86 -7.66
N LYS A 86 -5.99 9.82 -8.84
CA LYS A 86 -5.79 8.60 -9.63
C LYS A 86 -4.34 8.51 -10.06
N LEU A 87 -3.68 7.41 -9.72
CA LEU A 87 -2.25 7.21 -9.92
C LEU A 87 -1.95 6.42 -11.20
N TYR A 88 -2.74 6.55 -12.27
CA TYR A 88 -2.55 5.76 -13.50
C TYR A 88 -1.15 5.91 -14.13
N TYR A 89 -0.47 7.01 -13.85
CA TYR A 89 0.92 7.21 -14.24
C TYR A 89 1.87 6.13 -13.69
N VAL A 90 1.53 5.41 -12.61
CA VAL A 90 2.37 4.32 -12.08
C VAL A 90 2.39 3.08 -12.99
N ARG A 91 1.56 3.04 -14.03
CA ARG A 91 1.57 2.00 -15.05
C ARG A 91 2.76 2.14 -15.99
N THR A 92 3.05 3.38 -16.38
CA THR A 92 4.07 3.73 -17.37
C THR A 92 5.36 4.23 -16.75
N LYS A 93 5.33 4.66 -15.49
CA LYS A 93 6.56 4.98 -14.75
C LYS A 93 7.37 3.70 -14.56
N ALA A 94 8.31 3.52 -15.48
CA ALA A 94 9.31 2.46 -15.47
C ALA A 94 9.95 2.37 -14.09
N SER A 95 10.19 1.13 -13.65
CA SER A 95 10.76 0.69 -12.36
C SER A 95 11.98 1.48 -11.86
N LYS A 96 12.61 2.27 -12.75
CA LYS A 96 13.78 3.12 -12.50
C LYS A 96 13.49 4.31 -11.58
N GLU A 97 12.43 5.07 -11.82
CA GLU A 97 12.11 6.24 -10.96
C GLU A 97 11.67 5.83 -9.55
N LEU A 98 10.97 4.69 -9.43
CA LEU A 98 10.54 4.15 -8.14
C LEU A 98 11.73 3.62 -7.35
N ARG A 99 12.68 2.93 -7.99
CA ARG A 99 13.92 2.47 -7.35
C ARG A 99 14.72 3.65 -6.82
N TRP A 100 14.95 4.70 -7.61
CA TRP A 100 15.69 5.88 -7.16
C TRP A 100 15.04 6.58 -5.97
N LYS A 101 13.71 6.76 -5.98
CA LYS A 101 13.01 7.37 -4.84
C LYS A 101 12.98 6.50 -3.59
N GLN A 102 12.94 5.18 -3.74
CA GLN A 102 13.02 4.26 -2.61
C GLN A 102 14.42 4.20 -2.00
N VAL A 103 15.46 4.17 -2.83
CA VAL A 103 16.87 4.24 -2.40
C VAL A 103 17.12 5.55 -1.65
N ALA A 104 16.77 6.69 -2.24
CA ALA A 104 16.94 7.99 -1.59
C ALA A 104 16.21 8.09 -0.25
N ARG A 105 14.99 7.52 -0.13
CA ARG A 105 14.25 7.49 1.14
C ARG A 105 14.89 6.55 2.17
N LYS A 106 15.48 5.44 1.75
CA LYS A 106 16.18 4.49 2.62
C LYS A 106 17.50 5.09 3.12
N GLU A 107 18.21 5.81 2.27
CA GLU A 107 19.43 6.56 2.62
C GLU A 107 19.12 7.69 3.60
N LEU A 108 18.05 8.47 3.38
CA LEU A 108 17.61 9.49 4.34
C LEU A 108 17.26 8.88 5.71
N ALA A 109 16.51 7.77 5.72
CA ALA A 109 16.15 7.09 6.97
C ALA A 109 17.36 6.43 7.67
N ALA A 110 18.39 6.01 6.92
CA ALA A 110 19.64 5.53 7.49
C ALA A 110 20.44 6.66 8.13
N LYS A 111 20.50 7.81 7.45
CA LYS A 111 21.18 9.01 7.94
C LYS A 111 20.52 9.59 9.20
N GLU A 112 19.19 9.60 9.26
CA GLU A 112 18.45 9.99 10.47
C GLU A 112 18.75 9.07 11.67
N LYS A 113 18.93 7.77 11.43
CA LYS A 113 19.31 6.83 12.50
C LYS A 113 20.75 7.01 12.97
N GLU A 114 21.66 7.34 12.07
CA GLU A 114 23.07 7.57 12.37
C GLU A 114 23.27 8.87 13.17
N VAL A 115 22.52 9.92 12.83
CA VAL A 115 22.47 11.18 13.60
C VAL A 115 21.91 10.94 15.00
N ALA A 116 20.79 10.20 15.12
CA ALA A 116 20.21 9.87 16.43
C ALA A 116 21.12 8.99 17.31
N ALA A 117 21.93 8.11 16.72
CA ALA A 117 22.91 7.28 17.45
C ALA A 117 24.14 8.09 17.92
N THR A 118 24.49 9.16 17.21
CA THR A 118 25.60 10.05 17.57
C THR A 118 25.23 10.96 18.74
N GLU A 119 23.98 11.42 18.80
CA GLU A 119 23.46 12.26 19.89
C GLU A 119 23.25 11.48 21.22
N SER A 120 23.11 10.15 21.16
CA SER A 120 22.89 9.32 22.36
C SER A 120 24.17 8.86 23.07
N ASN A 121 25.35 9.21 22.57
CA ASN A 121 26.61 8.87 23.22
C ASN A 121 27.19 10.14 23.87
N PRO A 122 26.77 10.50 25.10
CA PRO A 122 27.40 11.61 25.80
C PRO A 122 28.88 11.29 25.95
N ILE A 123 29.73 12.21 25.47
CA ILE A 123 31.17 12.14 25.60
C ILE A 123 31.47 12.16 27.10
N GLU A 124 31.72 11.00 27.69
CA GLU A 124 32.29 10.91 29.02
C GLU A 124 33.74 11.39 28.96
N GLY A 125 33.99 12.47 29.69
CA GLY A 125 35.30 12.80 30.22
C GLY A 125 36.11 13.79 29.39
N GLU A 126 36.32 14.99 29.94
CA GLU A 126 37.68 15.41 30.28
C GLU A 126 37.69 16.54 31.31
N LYS A 127 38.29 16.20 32.46
CA LYS A 127 38.91 17.03 33.52
C LYS A 127 38.11 18.05 34.31
#